data_AF-A0A2X1PWJ1-F1
#
_entry.id   AF-A0A2X1PWJ1-F1
#
_cell.length_a   1.000
_cell.length_b   1.000
_cell.length_c   1.000
_cell.angle_alpha   90.00
_cell.angle_beta   90.00
_cell.angle_gamma   90.00
#
_symmetry.space_group_name_H-M   'P 1'
#
loop_
_entity.id
_entity.type
_entity.pdbx_description
1 polymer ?
#
loop_
_entity_poly.entity_id
_entity_poly.type
_entity_poly.pdbx_seq_one_letter_code
_entity_poly.pdbx_strand_id
1 'polypeptide(L)'
;MNIVSVHHGKQHRDIIEQADIIAIGGGNTFCLLKQLYEHNLIDIIREKVNNGTPYFGWSAGANVAGASIMTTNDMPITYPPSFQALQLFPHQINPHFISGKMQGHNGEKPRRTFGRIFTR
;
A
#
# COMPACT_ATOMS: atom_id res chain seq x y z
N MET A 1 -13.01 -12.05 17.80
CA MET A 1 -12.22 -11.72 16.61
C MET A 1 -10.76 -11.74 17.02
N ASN A 2 -9.96 -12.66 16.49
CA ASN A 2 -8.54 -12.81 16.84
C ASN A 2 -7.70 -12.07 15.80
N ILE A 3 -6.76 -11.23 16.24
CA ILE A 3 -5.83 -10.53 15.36
C ILE A 3 -4.52 -11.30 15.37
N VAL A 4 -4.14 -11.88 14.23
CA VAL A 4 -2.87 -12.57 14.06
C VAL A 4 -1.95 -11.69 13.22
N SER A 5 -0.80 -11.31 13.78
CA SER A 5 0.21 -10.54 13.04
C SER A 5 1.05 -11.47 12.18
N VAL A 6 1.17 -11.13 10.90
CA VAL A 6 1.92 -11.90 9.90
C VAL A 6 3.42 -11.99 10.27
N HIS A 7 3.96 -11.02 11.03
CA HIS A 7 5.37 -10.97 11.43
C HIS A 7 5.79 -12.03 12.46
N HIS A 8 4.85 -12.69 13.14
CA HIS A 8 5.16 -13.66 14.20
C HIS A 8 5.05 -15.14 13.75
N GLY A 9 4.77 -15.40 12.47
CA GLY A 9 4.57 -16.75 11.94
C GLY A 9 5.81 -17.34 11.27
N LYS A 10 6.09 -18.63 11.53
CA LYS A 10 7.11 -19.39 10.78
C LYS A 10 6.75 -19.55 9.29
N GLN A 11 5.46 -19.43 8.93
CA GLN A 11 4.96 -19.54 7.56
C GLN A 11 3.92 -18.44 7.32
N HIS A 12 4.35 -17.29 6.80
CA HIS A 12 3.49 -16.12 6.56
C HIS A 12 2.33 -16.45 5.60
N ARG A 13 2.58 -17.38 4.69
CA ARG A 13 1.62 -17.95 3.73
C ARG A 13 0.39 -18.56 4.40
N ASP A 14 0.60 -19.50 5.32
CA ASP A 14 -0.50 -20.21 5.99
C ASP A 14 -1.43 -19.25 6.74
N ILE A 15 -0.86 -18.22 7.36
CA ILE A 15 -1.63 -17.19 8.08
C ILE A 15 -2.56 -16.45 7.11
N ILE A 16 -2.08 -16.10 5.91
CA ILE A 16 -2.87 -15.39 4.90
C ILE A 16 -3.94 -16.32 4.31
N GLU A 17 -3.60 -17.58 4.03
CA GLU A 17 -4.56 -18.56 3.48
C GLU A 17 -5.71 -18.85 4.45
N GLN A 18 -5.43 -18.85 5.76
CA GLN A 18 -6.44 -19.08 6.80
C GLN A 18 -7.16 -17.79 7.25
N ALA A 19 -6.72 -16.62 6.78
CA ALA A 19 -7.32 -15.36 7.21
C ALA A 19 -8.75 -15.18 6.67
N ASP A 20 -9.67 -14.82 7.57
CA ASP A 20 -11.03 -14.41 7.21
C ASP A 20 -11.07 -12.98 6.64
N ILE A 21 -10.12 -12.13 7.05
CA ILE A 21 -9.98 -10.72 6.64
C ILE A 21 -8.49 -10.39 6.59
N ILE A 22 -8.06 -9.66 5.56
CA ILE A 22 -6.70 -9.11 5.48
C ILE A 22 -6.73 -7.64 5.85
N ALA A 23 -6.03 -7.28 6.93
CA ALA A 23 -5.88 -5.89 7.35
C ALA A 23 -4.42 -5.43 7.20
N ILE A 24 -4.19 -4.34 6.47
CA ILE A 24 -2.85 -3.75 6.29
C ILE A 24 -2.83 -2.31 6.82
N GLY A 25 -1.95 -2.07 7.77
CA GLY A 25 -1.86 -0.78 8.45
C GLY A 25 -1.07 0.30 7.71
N GLY A 26 -1.01 1.46 8.36
CA GLY A 26 -0.14 2.57 7.98
C GLY A 26 1.33 2.34 8.34
N GLY A 27 2.18 3.32 8.02
CA GLY A 27 3.63 3.24 8.15
C GLY A 27 4.29 3.90 6.95
N ASN A 28 5.50 3.48 6.61
CA ASN A 28 6.15 3.90 5.36
C ASN A 28 5.81 2.92 4.22
N THR A 29 5.22 3.44 3.15
CA THR A 29 4.76 2.67 2.00
C THR A 29 5.90 1.92 1.29
N PHE A 30 7.10 2.51 1.20
CA PHE A 30 8.26 1.86 0.57
C PHE A 30 8.75 0.67 1.39
N CYS A 31 8.86 0.83 2.72
CA CYS A 31 9.22 -0.28 3.62
C CYS A 31 8.18 -1.40 3.57
N LEU A 32 6.89 -1.05 3.62
CA LEU A 32 5.80 -2.01 3.54
C LEU A 32 5.87 -2.80 2.24
N LEU A 33 5.94 -2.12 1.08
CA LEU A 33 5.98 -2.80 -0.21
C LEU A 33 7.23 -3.69 -0.34
N LYS A 34 8.38 -3.21 0.15
CA LYS A 34 9.61 -4.01 0.17
C LYS A 34 9.44 -5.31 0.95
N GLN A 35 8.85 -5.26 2.15
CA GLN A 35 8.59 -6.46 2.96
C GLN A 35 7.60 -7.42 2.28
N LEU A 36 6.56 -6.89 1.63
CA LEU A 36 5.62 -7.72 0.86
C LEU A 36 6.34 -8.48 -0.26
N TYR A 37 7.32 -7.86 -0.93
CA TYR A 37 8.17 -8.53 -1.91
C TYR A 37 9.13 -9.54 -1.27
N GLU A 38 9.87 -9.16 -0.24
CA GLU A 38 10.87 -10.02 0.42
C GLU A 38 10.26 -11.30 0.98
N HIS A 39 9.00 -11.23 1.44
CA HIS A 39 8.26 -12.37 1.97
C HIS A 39 7.35 -13.06 0.94
N ASN A 40 7.41 -12.67 -0.34
CA ASN A 40 6.58 -13.23 -1.42
C ASN A 40 5.06 -13.19 -1.11
N LEU A 41 4.60 -12.10 -0.49
CA LEU A 41 3.22 -11.97 0.00
C LEU A 41 2.27 -11.32 -1.01
N ILE A 42 2.80 -10.69 -2.06
CA ILE A 42 1.98 -9.92 -3.02
C ILE A 42 0.96 -10.80 -3.72
N ASP A 43 1.40 -11.90 -4.33
CA ASP A 43 0.52 -12.74 -5.15
C ASP A 43 -0.51 -13.48 -4.30
N ILE A 44 -0.10 -13.96 -3.11
CA ILE A 44 -1.00 -14.68 -2.22
C ILE A 44 -2.07 -13.77 -1.60
N ILE A 45 -1.72 -12.54 -1.22
CA ILE A 45 -2.71 -11.56 -0.76
C ILE A 45 -3.67 -11.24 -1.91
N ARG A 46 -3.15 -11.02 -3.12
CA ARG A 46 -3.96 -10.74 -4.31
C ARG A 46 -4.96 -11.85 -4.59
N GLU A 47 -4.49 -13.09 -4.64
CA GLU A 47 -5.32 -14.27 -4.86
C GLU A 47 -6.40 -14.42 -3.78
N LYS A 48 -6.00 -14.33 -2.50
CA LYS A 48 -6.91 -14.48 -1.36
C LYS A 48 -8.04 -13.43 -1.40
N VAL A 49 -7.71 -12.17 -1.66
CA VAL A 49 -8.71 -11.10 -1.75
C VAL A 49 -9.61 -11.28 -2.98
N ASN A 50 -9.04 -11.64 -4.13
CA ASN A 50 -9.83 -11.90 -5.36
C ASN A 50 -10.79 -13.09 -5.21
N ASN A 51 -10.47 -14.04 -4.31
CA ASN A 51 -11.35 -15.15 -3.94
C ASN A 51 -12.43 -14.77 -2.91
N GLY A 52 -12.61 -13.47 -2.63
CA GLY A 52 -13.71 -12.95 -1.82
C GLY A 52 -13.36 -12.61 -0.38
N THR A 53 -12.10 -12.79 0.05
CA THR A 53 -11.66 -12.36 1.37
C THR A 53 -11.63 -10.82 1.46
N PRO A 54 -12.34 -10.19 2.41
CA PRO A 54 -12.32 -8.75 2.58
C PRO A 54 -10.91 -8.22 2.86
N TYR A 55 -10.60 -7.09 2.23
CA TYR A 55 -9.37 -6.33 2.44
C TYR A 55 -9.68 -5.01 3.14
N PHE A 56 -8.91 -4.69 4.18
CA PHE A 56 -9.01 -3.42 4.91
C PHE A 56 -7.63 -2.76 5.02
N GLY A 57 -7.43 -1.63 4.33
CA GLY A 57 -6.16 -0.91 4.32
C GLY A 57 -6.32 0.56 4.66
N TRP A 58 -5.43 1.12 5.48
CA TRP A 58 -5.38 2.56 5.76
C TRP A 58 -3.98 3.14 5.56
N SER A 59 -3.91 4.39 5.10
CA SER A 59 -2.65 5.08 4.78
C SER A 59 -1.78 4.25 3.81
N ALA A 60 -0.63 3.74 4.24
CA ALA A 60 0.24 2.90 3.43
C ALA A 60 -0.49 1.63 2.93
N GLY A 61 -1.36 1.04 3.76
CA GLY A 61 -2.25 -0.06 3.37
C GLY A 61 -3.17 0.32 2.19
N ALA A 62 -3.70 1.54 2.18
CA ALA A 62 -4.50 2.02 1.06
C ALA A 62 -3.65 2.23 -0.21
N ASN A 63 -2.42 2.73 -0.08
CA ASN A 63 -1.50 2.84 -1.23
C ASN A 63 -1.21 1.47 -1.85
N VAL A 64 -0.87 0.45 -1.05
CA VAL A 64 -0.50 -0.86 -1.58
C VAL A 64 -1.70 -1.65 -2.14
N ALA A 65 -2.93 -1.29 -1.81
CA ALA A 65 -4.12 -1.87 -2.42
C ALA A 65 -4.28 -1.47 -3.90
N GLY A 66 -3.77 -0.30 -4.29
CA GLY A 66 -3.87 0.22 -5.66
C GLY A 66 -2.96 -0.51 -6.67
N ALA A 67 -2.89 0.05 -7.88
CA ALA A 67 -2.06 -0.52 -8.94
C ALA A 67 -0.54 -0.40 -8.67
N SER A 68 -0.11 0.71 -8.06
CA SER A 68 1.27 0.98 -7.67
C SER A 68 1.32 1.97 -6.50
N ILE A 69 2.49 2.15 -5.89
CA ILE A 69 2.69 3.12 -4.80
C ILE A 69 3.09 4.52 -5.28
N MET A 70 3.01 4.81 -6.58
CA MET A 70 3.52 6.06 -7.19
C MET A 70 2.80 7.32 -6.72
N THR A 71 1.70 7.17 -6.00
CA THR A 71 0.91 8.26 -5.40
C THR A 71 1.04 8.32 -3.88
N THR A 72 2.04 7.65 -3.28
CA THR A 72 2.35 7.85 -1.85
C THR A 72 3.00 9.21 -1.62
N ASN A 73 2.73 9.81 -0.46
CA ASN A 73 3.41 11.01 0.01
C ASN A 73 4.63 10.67 0.89
N ASP A 74 4.87 9.39 1.13
CA ASP A 74 5.95 8.94 2.01
C ASP A 74 7.32 9.17 1.39
N MET A 75 8.31 9.45 2.23
CA MET A 75 9.70 9.57 1.81
C MET A 75 10.25 8.19 1.39
N PRO A 76 10.99 8.08 0.26
CA PRO A 76 11.56 6.82 -0.21
C PRO A 76 12.81 6.42 0.60
N ILE A 77 12.59 5.94 1.83
CA ILE A 77 13.68 5.52 2.75
C ILE A 77 14.27 4.14 2.41
N THR A 78 13.61 3.37 1.55
CA THR A 78 14.11 2.11 1.01
C THR A 78 13.60 1.92 -0.42
N TYR A 79 14.23 1.00 -1.16
CA TYR A 79 13.88 0.72 -2.54
C TYR A 79 13.29 -0.69 -2.67
N PRO A 80 11.97 -0.83 -2.91
CA PRO A 80 11.38 -2.12 -3.23
C PRO A 80 11.82 -2.59 -4.62
N PRO A 81 11.79 -3.91 -4.91
CA PRO A 81 12.15 -4.43 -6.24
C PRO A 81 11.33 -3.84 -7.40
N SER A 82 10.10 -3.41 -7.14
CA SER A 82 9.21 -2.72 -8.07
C SER A 82 8.25 -1.82 -7.30
N PHE A 83 7.65 -0.83 -7.97
CA PHE A 83 6.59 0.02 -7.39
C PHE A 83 5.18 -0.54 -7.60
N GLN A 84 5.03 -1.61 -8.39
CA GLN A 84 3.75 -2.31 -8.54
C GLN A 84 3.32 -2.86 -7.19
N ALA A 85 2.03 -2.73 -6.88
CA ALA A 85 1.50 -3.14 -5.58
C ALA A 85 0.54 -4.34 -5.72
N LEU A 86 -0.47 -4.43 -4.84
CA LEU A 86 -1.37 -5.59 -4.80
C LEU A 86 -2.34 -5.62 -5.98
N GLN A 87 -2.63 -4.49 -6.64
CA GLN A 87 -3.58 -4.40 -7.75
C GLN A 87 -5.00 -4.89 -7.39
N LEU A 88 -5.41 -4.71 -6.13
CA LEU A 88 -6.77 -5.02 -5.66
C LEU A 88 -7.77 -3.95 -6.11
N PHE A 89 -7.26 -2.73 -6.31
CA PHE A 89 -8.01 -1.59 -6.81
C PHE A 89 -7.34 -1.09 -8.11
N PRO A 90 -8.10 -0.92 -9.22
CA PRO A 90 -7.53 -0.65 -10.54
C PRO A 90 -6.92 0.75 -10.69
N HIS A 91 -7.12 1.64 -9.71
CA HIS A 91 -6.62 3.01 -9.76
C HIS A 91 -5.55 3.29 -8.71
N GLN A 92 -4.92 4.46 -8.85
CA GLN A 92 -3.99 5.01 -7.86
C GLN A 92 -4.75 5.70 -6.73
N ILE A 93 -4.26 5.55 -5.50
CA ILE A 93 -4.82 6.19 -4.32
C ILE A 93 -3.74 7.11 -3.75
N ASN A 94 -4.06 8.40 -3.57
CA ASN A 94 -3.23 9.35 -2.82
C ASN A 94 -3.88 9.61 -1.46
N PRO A 95 -3.53 8.87 -0.39
CA PRO A 95 -4.05 9.13 0.95
C PRO A 95 -3.60 10.50 1.46
N HIS A 96 -4.29 11.01 2.47
CA HIS A 96 -3.95 12.29 3.12
C HIS A 96 -3.93 13.49 2.16
N PHE A 97 -4.69 13.43 1.07
CA PHE A 97 -4.75 14.51 0.10
C PHE A 97 -5.33 15.79 0.74
N ILE A 98 -4.52 16.85 0.73
CA ILE A 98 -4.95 18.20 1.12
C ILE A 98 -4.76 19.12 -0.10
N SER A 99 -5.84 19.77 -0.54
CA SER A 99 -5.84 20.64 -1.73
C SER A 99 -5.01 21.93 -1.54
N GLY A 100 -4.84 22.37 -0.30
CA GLY A 100 -4.22 23.65 0.08
C GLY A 100 -2.72 23.62 0.36
N LYS A 101 -2.14 24.79 0.63
CA LYS A 101 -0.80 24.95 1.21
C LYS A 101 -0.93 25.56 2.60
N MET A 102 -0.03 25.22 3.52
CA MET A 102 0.21 26.07 4.69
C MET A 102 0.79 27.42 4.23
N GLN A 103 0.34 28.51 4.85
CA GLN A 103 0.81 29.86 4.55
C GLN A 103 2.34 29.93 4.75
N GLY A 104 3.06 30.49 3.77
CA GLY A 104 4.53 30.60 3.80
C GLY A 104 5.31 29.42 3.18
N HIS A 105 4.65 28.37 2.69
CA HIS A 105 5.33 27.19 2.11
C HIS A 105 5.54 27.29 0.58
N ASN A 106 6.79 27.32 0.12
CA ASN A 106 7.15 27.44 -1.30
C ASN A 106 7.19 26.12 -2.08
N GLY A 107 7.16 24.96 -1.42
CA GLY A 107 7.14 23.63 -2.04
C GLY A 107 5.93 23.34 -2.95
N GLU A 108 5.93 22.22 -3.68
CA GLU A 108 4.85 21.87 -4.61
C GLU A 108 3.53 21.55 -3.88
N LYS A 109 2.37 21.77 -4.56
CA LYS A 109 1.05 21.39 -4.03
C LYS A 109 0.76 19.92 -4.37
N PRO A 110 0.09 19.13 -3.52
CA PRO A 110 -0.29 17.75 -3.81
C PRO A 110 -1.03 17.60 -5.15
N ARG A 111 -1.99 18.49 -5.45
CA ARG A 111 -2.70 18.52 -6.74
C ARG A 111 -1.76 18.68 -7.95
N ARG A 112 -0.68 19.44 -7.80
CA ARG A 112 0.27 19.76 -8.88
C ARG A 112 1.24 18.60 -9.12
N THR A 113 1.61 17.87 -8.07
CA THR A 113 2.36 16.61 -8.16
C THR A 113 1.52 15.50 -8.78
N PHE A 114 0.26 15.34 -8.35
CA PHE A 114 -0.68 14.38 -8.95
C PHE A 114 -0.89 14.61 -10.46
N GLY A 115 -1.08 15.88 -10.87
CA GLY A 115 -1.24 16.23 -12.30
C GLY A 115 -0.04 15.91 -13.19
N ARG A 116 1.16 15.74 -12.64
CA ARG A 116 2.36 15.33 -13.39
C ARG A 116 2.51 13.81 -13.56
N ILE A 117 1.78 13.02 -12.77
CA ILE A 117 1.81 11.54 -12.82
C ILE A 117 0.93 11.00 -13.97
N PHE A 118 -0.02 11.81 -14.48
CA PHE A 118 -0.97 11.44 -15.54
C PHE A 118 -0.64 12.01 -16.93
N THR A 119 0.59 12.47 -17.18
CA THR A 119 0.97 12.95 -18.52
C THR A 119 2.08 12.09 -19.12
N ARG A 120 1.68 10.96 -19.71
CA ARG A 120 2.11 10.49 -21.03
C ARG A 120 1.00 9.64 -21.64
#